data_AF-D3DDB6-F1
#
_entry.id   AF-D3DDB6-F1
#
_cell.length_a   1.000
_cell.length_b   1.000
_cell.length_c   1.000
_cell.angle_alpha   90.00
_cell.angle_beta   90.00
_cell.angle_gamma   90.00
#
_symmetry.space_group_name_H-M   'P 1'
#
loop_
_entity.id
_entity.type
_entity.pdbx_description
1 polymer ?
#
loop_
_entity_poly.entity_id
_entity_poly.type
_entity_poly.pdbx_seq_one_letter_code
_entity_poly.pdbx_strand_id
1 'polypeptide(L)'
;SAAAAGGRRLEDGLGAADPVQLAVYRVAWAKVRGVAVPDVDAAYFYVASGQVVRPPLLSEDEIVALLANPGAAAAAEAAAAAAGSPRLPGR
;
A
#
# COMPACT_ATOMS: atom_id res chain seq x y z
N SER A 1 15.67 -19.11 13.10
CA SER A 1 15.87 -17.75 13.64
C SER A 1 17.13 -17.20 12.99
N ALA A 2 17.16 -16.22 12.10
CA ALA A 2 16.15 -15.34 11.52
C ALA A 2 16.12 -15.53 9.99
N ALA A 3 14.93 -15.60 9.38
CA ALA A 3 14.72 -15.63 7.94
C ALA A 3 13.86 -14.40 7.62
N ALA A 4 14.42 -13.33 7.06
CA ALA A 4 14.82 -13.16 5.66
C ALA A 4 13.64 -12.69 4.78
N ALA A 5 13.96 -11.62 4.05
CA ALA A 5 13.36 -11.14 2.82
C ALA A 5 12.04 -10.38 2.96
N GLY A 6 12.11 -9.10 2.57
CA GLY A 6 10.97 -8.24 2.29
C GLY A 6 9.93 -8.97 1.46
N GLY A 7 8.66 -8.70 1.78
CA GLY A 7 7.51 -9.29 1.12
C GLY A 7 7.71 -9.24 -0.38
N ARG A 8 8.12 -10.39 -0.92
CA ARG A 8 8.37 -10.61 -2.34
C ARG A 8 7.15 -10.09 -3.08
N ARG A 9 7.39 -9.18 -4.04
CA ARG A 9 6.44 -8.72 -5.04
C ARG A 9 5.52 -9.88 -5.39
N LEU A 10 4.29 -9.87 -4.87
CA LEU A 10 3.28 -10.93 -4.94
C LEU A 10 3.49 -11.80 -6.18
N GLU A 11 4.27 -12.87 -6.00
CA GLU A 11 4.80 -13.64 -7.13
C GLU A 11 3.65 -14.51 -7.57
N ASP A 12 3.01 -14.15 -8.70
CA ASP A 12 2.29 -15.02 -9.65
C ASP A 12 1.35 -14.16 -10.53
N GLY A 13 1.91 -13.30 -11.40
CA GLY A 13 1.27 -12.84 -12.66
C GLY A 13 -0.06 -12.05 -12.61
N LEU A 14 -0.71 -11.89 -11.46
CA LEU A 14 -1.86 -11.03 -11.23
C LEU A 14 -1.37 -9.86 -10.40
N GLY A 15 -1.36 -8.65 -10.98
CA GLY A 15 -0.73 -7.46 -10.39
C GLY A 15 -0.93 -7.34 -8.88
N ALA A 16 0.16 -7.11 -8.16
CA ALA A 16 0.16 -6.97 -6.71
C ALA A 16 -0.96 -6.01 -6.26
N ALA A 17 -1.79 -6.45 -5.30
CA ALA A 17 -2.90 -5.66 -4.79
C ALA A 17 -2.38 -4.31 -4.26
N ASP A 18 -2.86 -3.21 -4.85
CA ASP A 18 -2.35 -1.86 -4.58
C ASP A 18 -3.07 -1.25 -3.36
N PRO A 19 -2.38 -0.95 -2.25
CA PRO A 19 -2.99 -0.33 -1.08
C PRO A 19 -3.67 1.03 -1.38
N VAL A 20 -3.18 1.78 -2.36
CA VAL A 20 -3.79 3.06 -2.77
C VAL A 20 -5.18 2.83 -3.34
N GLN A 21 -5.34 1.79 -4.18
CA GLN A 21 -6.64 1.42 -4.71
C GLN A 21 -7.64 1.09 -3.59
N LEU A 22 -7.22 0.32 -2.59
CA LEU A 22 -8.08 -0.02 -1.45
C LEU A 22 -8.48 1.23 -0.65
N ALA A 23 -7.55 2.16 -0.44
CA ALA A 23 -7.81 3.42 0.24
C ALA A 23 -8.82 4.29 -0.51
N VAL A 24 -8.71 4.38 -1.85
CA VAL A 24 -9.66 5.09 -2.71
C VAL A 24 -11.06 4.47 -2.60
N TYR A 25 -11.17 3.14 -2.67
CA TYR A 25 -12.45 2.46 -2.51
C TYR A 25 -13.08 2.69 -1.14
N ARG A 26 -12.27 2.68 -0.07
CA ARG A 26 -12.75 2.99 1.29
C ARG A 26 -13.39 4.38 1.34
N VAL A 27 -12.70 5.39 0.80
CA VAL A 27 -13.21 6.78 0.77
C VAL A 27 -14.48 6.89 -0.07
N ALA A 28 -14.49 6.29 -1.27
CA ALA A 28 -15.66 6.32 -2.15
C ALA A 28 -16.88 5.67 -1.48
N TRP A 29 -16.69 4.52 -0.83
CA TRP A 29 -17.75 3.83 -0.12
C TRP A 29 -18.30 4.66 1.03
N ALA A 30 -17.44 5.22 1.88
CA ALA A 30 -17.87 6.07 3.00
C ALA A 30 -18.77 7.22 2.52
N LYS A 31 -18.37 7.89 1.42
CA LYS A 31 -19.14 8.97 0.79
C LYS A 31 -20.49 8.51 0.24
N VAL A 32 -20.51 7.40 -0.50
CA VAL A 32 -21.77 6.82 -1.03
C VAL A 32 -22.72 6.43 0.10
N ARG A 33 -22.18 6.00 1.24
CA ARG A 33 -22.97 5.56 2.41
C ARG A 33 -23.31 6.68 3.39
N GLY A 34 -22.71 7.87 3.24
CA GLY A 34 -22.91 9.00 4.15
C GLY A 34 -22.35 8.76 5.55
N VAL A 35 -21.27 7.99 5.68
CA VAL A 35 -20.59 7.71 6.96
C VAL A 35 -19.18 8.31 6.97
N ALA A 36 -18.59 8.49 8.15
CA ALA A 36 -17.23 9.01 8.25
C ALA A 36 -16.21 7.95 7.77
N VAL A 37 -15.16 8.39 7.08
CA VAL A 37 -14.10 7.49 6.56
C VAL A 37 -13.43 6.66 7.68
N PRO A 38 -13.14 7.20 8.87
CA PRO A 38 -12.56 6.42 9.97
C PRO A 38 -13.46 5.27 10.48
N ASP A 39 -14.77 5.32 10.19
CA ASP A 39 -15.73 4.27 10.59
C ASP A 39 -15.80 3.12 9.58
N VAL A 40 -15.02 3.19 8.49
CA VAL A 40 -15.00 2.17 7.42
C VAL A 40 -13.64 1.48 7.41
N ASP A 41 -13.63 0.17 7.67
CA ASP A 41 -12.45 -0.68 7.51
C ASP A 41 -12.42 -1.32 6.12
N ALA A 42 -11.22 -1.68 5.63
CA ALA A 42 -11.05 -2.33 4.34
C ALA A 42 -9.86 -3.31 4.35
N ALA A 43 -10.03 -4.47 3.71
CA ALA A 43 -9.04 -5.53 3.67
C ALA A 43 -9.08 -6.28 2.33
N TYR A 44 -7.96 -6.92 1.98
CA TYR A 44 -7.89 -7.91 0.92
C TYR A 44 -8.19 -9.30 1.49
N PHE A 45 -8.99 -10.08 0.77
CA PHE A 45 -9.22 -11.50 1.08
C PHE A 45 -8.72 -12.38 -0.06
N TYR A 46 -7.76 -13.24 0.23
CA TYR A 46 -7.18 -14.19 -0.71
C TYR A 46 -7.91 -15.53 -0.61
N VAL A 47 -8.83 -15.79 -1.54
CA VAL A 47 -9.72 -16.97 -1.51
C VAL A 47 -8.94 -18.29 -1.46
N ALA A 48 -7.87 -18.40 -2.24
CA ALA A 48 -7.09 -19.64 -2.35
C ALA A 48 -6.42 -20.04 -1.02
N SER A 49 -5.99 -19.06 -0.21
CA SER A 49 -5.30 -19.30 1.07
C SER A 49 -6.18 -19.03 2.30
N GLY A 50 -7.37 -18.44 2.11
CA GLY A 50 -8.23 -17.97 3.20
C GLY A 50 -7.64 -16.80 4.00
N GLN A 51 -6.59 -16.14 3.50
CA GLN A 51 -5.91 -15.08 4.25
C GLN A 51 -6.60 -13.72 4.08
N VAL A 52 -6.69 -12.97 5.19
CA VAL A 52 -7.12 -11.57 5.20
C VAL A 52 -5.90 -10.69 5.46
N VAL A 53 -5.64 -9.71 4.58
CA VAL A 53 -4.55 -8.74 4.73
C VAL A 53 -5.13 -7.33 4.88
N ARG A 54 -4.71 -6.65 5.94
CA ARG A 54 -5.10 -5.27 6.27
C ARG A 54 -3.88 -4.35 6.14
N PRO A 55 -3.60 -3.80 4.95
CA PRO A 55 -2.52 -2.84 4.80
C PRO A 55 -2.88 -1.52 5.50
N PRO A 56 -1.89 -0.69 5.88
CA PRO A 56 -2.16 0.70 6.23
C PRO A 56 -2.76 1.42 5.03
N LEU A 57 -3.75 2.28 5.28
CA LEU A 57 -4.51 2.96 4.24
C LEU A 57 -4.39 4.47 4.39
N LEU A 58 -4.07 5.13 3.29
CA LEU A 58 -3.98 6.59 3.21
C LEU A 58 -5.32 7.25 3.58
N SER A 59 -5.25 8.38 4.26
CA SER A 59 -6.36 9.32 4.42
C SER A 59 -6.76 9.96 3.08
N GLU A 60 -7.92 10.61 3.06
CA GLU A 60 -8.38 11.31 1.86
C GLU A 60 -7.41 12.42 1.45
N ASP A 61 -6.90 13.20 2.39
CA ASP A 61 -5.94 14.28 2.12
C ASP A 61 -4.62 13.75 1.54
N GLU A 62 -4.14 12.62 2.04
CA GLU A 62 -2.95 11.94 1.50
C GLU A 62 -3.18 11.43 0.07
N ILE A 63 -4.38 10.91 -0.23
CA ILE A 63 -4.76 10.51 -1.60
C ILE A 63 -4.80 11.74 -2.52
N VAL A 64 -5.38 12.86 -2.06
CA VAL A 64 -5.44 14.10 -2.86
C VAL A 64 -4.03 14.63 -3.14
N ALA A 65 -3.16 14.66 -2.13
CA ALA A 65 -1.77 15.09 -2.28
C ALA A 65 -1.00 14.20 -3.27
N LEU A 66 -1.21 12.88 -3.18
CA LEU A 66 -0.65 11.90 -4.12
C LEU A 66 -1.10 12.17 -5.57
N LEU A 67 -2.40 12.40 -5.80
CA LEU A 67 -2.94 12.64 -7.13
C LEU A 67 -2.55 14.03 -7.69
N ALA A 68 -2.40 15.03 -6.82
CA ALA A 68 -1.94 16.36 -7.20
C ALA A 68 -0.46 16.36 -7.62
N ASN A 69 0.35 15.43 -7.09
CA ASN A 69 1.75 15.26 -7.47
C ASN A 69 2.13 13.77 -7.56
N PRO A 70 1.76 13.08 -8.65
CA PRO A 70 2.00 11.65 -8.81
C PRO A 70 3.50 11.29 -8.84
N GLY A 71 4.36 12.25 -9.18
CA GLY A 71 5.81 12.08 -9.16
C GLY A 71 6.42 12.03 -7.76
N ALA A 72 5.77 12.61 -6.74
CA ALA A 72 6.27 12.61 -5.36
C ALA A 72 6.15 11.24 -4.68
N ALA A 73 5.13 10.46 -5.03
CA ALA A 73 4.96 9.13 -4.45
C ALA A 73 5.80 8.06 -5.15
N ALA A 74 5.98 8.17 -6.47
CA ALA A 74 6.98 7.37 -7.18
C ALA A 74 8.40 7.68 -6.66
N ALA A 75 8.70 8.95 -6.37
CA ALA A 75 9.98 9.35 -5.77
C ALA A 75 10.12 8.92 -4.30
N ALA A 76 9.05 8.92 -3.52
CA ALA A 76 9.05 8.43 -2.13
C ALA A 76 9.21 6.90 -2.06
N GLU A 77 8.55 6.14 -2.94
CA GLU A 77 8.77 4.70 -3.09
C GLU A 77 10.21 4.40 -3.55
N ALA A 78 10.74 5.14 -4.53
CA ALA A 78 12.11 4.98 -5.00
C ALA A 78 13.15 5.35 -3.93
N ALA A 79 12.89 6.41 -3.14
CA ALA A 79 13.76 6.82 -2.04
C ALA A 79 13.70 5.85 -0.84
N ALA A 80 12.51 5.32 -0.50
CA ALA A 80 12.36 4.28 0.52
C ALA A 80 13.05 2.97 0.11
N ALA A 81 13.00 2.61 -1.18
CA ALA A 81 13.75 1.48 -1.72
C ALA A 81 15.28 1.71 -1.69
N ALA A 82 15.74 2.93 -1.96
CA ALA A 82 17.17 3.28 -1.91
C ALA A 82 17.72 3.39 -0.47
N ALA A 83 16.89 3.74 0.51
CA ALA A 83 17.26 3.81 1.93
C ALA A 83 17.32 2.42 2.62
N GLY A 84 16.84 1.36 1.97
CA GLY A 84 16.82 -0.01 2.48
C GLY A 84 18.09 -0.85 2.26
N SER A 85 19.19 -0.27 1.77
CA SER A 85 20.48 -0.98 1.64
C SER A 85 21.62 -0.09 2.16
N PRO A 86 22.33 -0.49 3.25
CA PRO A 86 23.58 0.18 3.58
C PRO A 86 24.61 -0.18 2.50
N ARG A 87 25.10 0.83 1.76
CA ARG A 87 26.28 0.68 0.91
C ARG A 87 27.46 0.35 1.82
N LEU A 88 27.87 -0.91 1.85
CA LEU A 88 29.16 -1.28 2.41
C LEU A 88 30.27 -0.69 1.52
N PRO A 89 31.24 0.06 2.07
CA PRO A 89 32.39 0.49 1.30
C PRO A 89 33.24 -0.73 0.90
N GLY A 90 33.79 -0.65 -0.31
CA GLY A 90 34.55 -1.72 -0.96
C GLY A 90 35.82 -2.12 -0.19
N ARG A 91 36.25 -3.35 -0.48
CA ARG A 91 37.45 -4.02 0.04
C ARG A 91 38.72 -3.18 -0.05
#